data_AF-A0A377N8U3-F1
#
_entry.id   AF-A0A377N8U3-F1
#
_cell.length_a   1.000
_cell.length_b   1.000
_cell.length_c   1.000
_cell.angle_alpha   90.00
_cell.angle_beta   90.00
_cell.angle_gamma   90.00
#
_symmetry.space_group_name_H-M   'P 1'
#
loop_
_entity.id
_entity.type
_entity.pdbx_description
1 polymer ?
#
loop_
_entity_poly.entity_id
_entity_poly.type
_entity_poly.pdbx_seq_one_letter_code
_entity_poly.pdbx_strand_id
1 'polypeptide(L)'
;MRLNQPINIQFHADDVDGVTKELQDDKYKDANIFVSWEHKNLDKIVKNIVKENGGDPSVVPEWPGKDFDSIFIVTLDKSAATPKVTFKIEQENLNGVSDTCPNAS
;
A
#
# COMPACT_ATOMS: atom_id res chain seq x y z
N MET A 1 8.22 -11.20 13.24
CA MET A 1 7.36 -11.32 12.04
C MET A 1 6.68 -12.68 12.06
N ARG A 2 5.36 -12.74 11.88
CA ARG A 2 4.61 -14.01 11.78
C ARG A 2 4.22 -14.17 10.31
N LEU A 3 5.00 -14.93 9.55
CA LEU A 3 4.91 -15.09 8.09
C LEU A 3 3.81 -16.08 7.65
N ASN A 4 2.61 -15.99 8.21
CA ASN A 4 1.51 -16.90 7.84
C ASN A 4 0.15 -16.20 7.80
N GLN A 5 0.12 -14.98 7.26
CA GLN A 5 -1.17 -14.41 6.86
C GLN A 5 -1.66 -15.17 5.62
N PRO A 6 -2.92 -15.64 5.60
CA PRO A 6 -3.46 -16.35 4.44
C PRO A 6 -3.36 -15.47 3.20
N ILE A 7 -2.97 -16.07 2.07
CA ILE A 7 -3.03 -15.41 0.77
C ILE A 7 -4.51 -15.11 0.51
N ASN A 8 -4.86 -13.82 0.43
CA ASN A 8 -6.23 -13.41 0.14
C ASN A 8 -6.50 -13.57 -1.36
N ILE A 9 -7.21 -14.64 -1.73
CA ILE A 9 -7.64 -14.93 -3.10
C ILE A 9 -9.08 -14.47 -3.40
N GLN A 10 -9.69 -13.68 -2.51
CA GLN A 10 -11.08 -13.22 -2.67
C GLN A 10 -11.23 -12.18 -3.78
N PHE A 11 -10.15 -11.45 -4.07
CA PHE A 11 -10.13 -10.37 -5.06
C PHE A 11 -9.29 -10.77 -6.26
N HIS A 12 -9.81 -10.49 -7.46
CA HIS A 12 -9.05 -10.67 -8.68
C HIS A 12 -7.99 -9.55 -8.79
N ALA A 13 -6.91 -9.78 -9.53
CA ALA A 13 -5.78 -8.84 -9.61
C ALA A 13 -6.16 -7.43 -10.10
N ASP A 14 -7.28 -7.29 -10.82
CA ASP A 14 -7.83 -6.03 -11.34
C ASP A 14 -9.00 -5.47 -10.50
N ASP A 15 -9.36 -6.09 -9.39
CA ASP A 15 -10.44 -5.66 -8.50
C ASP A 15 -9.99 -4.52 -7.57
N VAL A 16 -9.69 -3.37 -8.17
CA VAL A 16 -9.28 -2.15 -7.48
C VAL A 16 -10.32 -1.73 -6.44
N ASP A 17 -11.60 -1.72 -6.81
CA ASP A 17 -12.68 -1.24 -5.94
C ASP A 17 -12.91 -2.18 -4.75
N GLY A 18 -12.86 -3.49 -4.98
CA GLY A 18 -12.98 -4.50 -3.92
C GLY A 18 -11.85 -4.39 -2.90
N VAL A 19 -10.60 -4.26 -3.38
CA VAL A 19 -9.43 -4.10 -2.50
C VAL A 19 -9.46 -2.76 -1.76
N THR A 20 -9.82 -1.66 -2.44
CA THR A 20 -10.01 -0.35 -1.80
C THR A 20 -11.02 -0.42 -0.66
N LYS A 21 -12.15 -1.10 -0.87
CA LYS A 21 -13.18 -1.26 0.16
C LYS A 21 -12.70 -2.13 1.33
N GLU A 22 -12.05 -3.26 1.04
CA GLU A 22 -11.53 -4.18 2.06
C GLU A 22 -10.51 -3.48 2.98
N LEU A 23 -9.57 -2.73 2.41
CA LEU A 23 -8.52 -2.04 3.17
C LEU A 23 -9.05 -0.94 4.10
N GLN A 24 -10.29 -0.49 3.89
CA GLN A 24 -10.94 0.54 4.70
C GLN A 24 -11.96 0.00 5.71
N ASP A 25 -12.14 -1.33 5.75
CA ASP A 25 -13.02 -2.01 6.70
C ASP A 25 -12.59 -1.72 8.15
N ASP A 26 -13.55 -1.48 9.04
CA ASP A 26 -13.31 -1.14 10.44
C ASP A 26 -12.57 -2.24 11.21
N LYS A 27 -12.54 -3.49 10.71
CA LYS A 27 -11.68 -4.55 11.26
C LYS A 27 -10.19 -4.21 11.22
N TYR A 28 -9.79 -3.22 10.42
CA TYR A 28 -8.41 -2.77 10.26
C TYR A 28 -8.12 -1.40 10.89
N LYS A 29 -9.06 -0.80 11.63
CA LYS A 29 -8.95 0.58 12.15
C LYS A 29 -7.69 0.88 12.99
N ASP A 30 -7.07 -0.14 13.59
CA ASP A 30 -5.86 -0.04 14.42
C ASP A 30 -4.72 -0.92 13.88
N ALA A 31 -4.76 -1.27 12.59
CA ALA A 31 -3.82 -2.19 11.95
C ALA A 31 -2.80 -1.49 11.04
N ASN A 32 -1.60 -2.05 10.98
CA ASN A 32 -0.64 -1.77 9.91
C ASN A 32 -0.75 -2.88 8.87
N ILE A 33 -1.24 -2.56 7.67
CA ILE A 33 -1.40 -3.51 6.57
C ILE A 33 -0.26 -3.31 5.58
N PHE A 34 0.44 -4.39 5.25
CA PHE A 34 1.39 -4.44 4.14
C PHE A 34 0.70 -5.09 2.94
N VAL A 35 0.69 -4.40 1.82
CA VAL A 35 -0.01 -4.83 0.60
C VAL A 35 1.03 -5.04 -0.51
N SER A 36 1.09 -6.24 -1.04
CA SER A 36 1.73 -6.55 -2.32
C SER A 36 0.63 -6.92 -3.31
N TRP A 37 0.54 -6.18 -4.42
CA TRP A 37 -0.53 -6.33 -5.39
C TRP A 37 -0.03 -6.15 -6.82
N GLU A 38 -0.92 -6.34 -7.78
CA GLU A 38 -0.63 -6.17 -9.20
C GLU A 38 -0.12 -4.75 -9.52
N HIS A 39 1.00 -4.70 -10.26
CA HIS A 39 1.82 -3.51 -10.49
C HIS A 39 1.13 -2.35 -11.21
N LYS A 40 -0.03 -2.55 -11.85
CA LYS A 40 -0.79 -1.51 -12.56
C LYS A 40 -1.96 -0.97 -11.74
N ASN A 41 -2.18 -1.49 -10.54
CA ASN A 41 -3.39 -1.23 -9.76
C ASN A 41 -3.12 -0.67 -8.36
N LEU A 42 -1.90 -0.79 -7.83
CA LEU A 42 -1.54 -0.23 -6.52
C LEU A 42 -1.77 1.28 -6.42
N ASP A 43 -1.32 2.04 -7.42
CA ASP A 43 -1.51 3.50 -7.44
C ASP A 43 -3.00 3.88 -7.50
N LYS A 44 -3.82 3.12 -8.23
CA LYS A 44 -5.27 3.32 -8.31
C LYS A 44 -5.95 3.07 -6.97
N ILE A 45 -5.57 1.98 -6.29
CA ILE A 45 -6.08 1.66 -4.94
C ILE A 45 -5.75 2.82 -3.98
N VAL A 46 -4.51 3.31 -4.00
CA VAL A 46 -4.07 4.42 -3.15
C VAL A 46 -4.81 5.72 -3.49
N LYS A 47 -4.95 6.06 -4.79
CA LYS A 47 -5.72 7.23 -5.25
C LYS A 47 -7.16 7.19 -4.73
N ASN A 48 -7.81 6.02 -4.81
CA ASN A 48 -9.18 5.85 -4.33
C ASN A 48 -9.25 6.04 -2.81
N ILE A 49 -8.36 5.40 -2.04
CA ILE A 49 -8.33 5.54 -0.57
C ILE A 49 -8.11 7.01 -0.17
N VAL A 50 -7.15 7.71 -0.79
CA VAL A 50 -6.89 9.12 -0.50
C VAL A 50 -8.14 9.97 -0.78
N LYS A 51 -8.77 9.77 -1.93
CA LYS A 51 -9.99 10.50 -2.33
C LYS A 51 -11.17 10.25 -1.39
N GLU A 52 -11.43 8.99 -1.04
CA GLU A 52 -12.55 8.57 -0.19
C GLU A 52 -12.42 9.08 1.25
N ASN A 53 -11.18 9.35 1.69
CA ASN A 53 -10.90 9.93 3.00
C ASN A 53 -10.68 11.47 2.95
N GLY A 54 -11.11 12.13 1.88
CA GLY A 54 -11.10 13.59 1.76
C GLY A 54 -9.75 14.22 1.42
N GLY A 55 -8.75 13.42 1.06
CA GLY A 55 -7.47 13.90 0.54
C GLY A 55 -7.52 14.22 -0.95
N ASP A 56 -6.47 14.87 -1.45
CA ASP A 56 -6.28 15.15 -2.87
C ASP A 56 -5.63 13.95 -3.57
N PRO A 57 -6.33 13.21 -4.45
CA PRO A 57 -5.76 12.05 -5.15
C PRO A 57 -4.68 12.42 -6.17
N SER A 58 -4.56 13.69 -6.58
CA SER A 58 -3.55 14.13 -7.54
C SER A 58 -2.12 14.10 -6.99
N VAL A 59 -1.97 14.06 -5.66
CA VAL A 59 -0.67 13.91 -4.99
C VAL A 59 -0.11 12.49 -5.10
N VAL A 60 -0.93 11.52 -5.50
CA VAL A 60 -0.54 10.13 -5.70
C VAL A 60 -0.15 9.94 -7.17
N PRO A 61 1.14 9.74 -7.49
CA PRO A 61 1.57 9.55 -8.87
C PRO A 61 1.16 8.16 -9.38
N GLU A 62 1.26 7.96 -10.69
CA GLU A 62 1.28 6.60 -11.25
C GLU A 62 2.54 5.87 -10.76
N TRP A 63 2.41 4.57 -10.47
CA TRP A 63 3.56 3.74 -10.09
C TRP A 63 4.31 3.29 -11.35
N PRO A 64 5.60 3.64 -11.52
CA PRO A 64 6.36 3.23 -12.70
C PRO A 64 6.54 1.71 -12.75
N GLY A 65 6.21 1.05 -13.86
CA GLY A 65 6.26 -0.42 -13.96
C GLY A 65 7.65 -1.09 -13.81
N LYS A 66 8.73 -0.31 -13.68
CA LYS A 66 10.10 -0.80 -13.40
C LYS A 66 10.59 -0.42 -11.99
N ASP A 67 9.74 0.22 -11.20
CA ASP A 67 10.04 0.61 -9.84
C ASP A 67 9.63 -0.50 -8.88
N PHE A 68 10.62 -1.18 -8.32
CA PHE A 68 10.47 -2.26 -7.36
C PHE A 68 11.00 -1.88 -5.97
N ASP A 69 11.23 -0.59 -5.73
CA ASP A 69 11.91 -0.08 -4.53
C ASP A 69 11.07 0.97 -3.79
N SER A 70 10.18 1.67 -4.49
CA SER A 70 9.27 2.62 -3.84
C SER A 70 8.24 1.92 -2.94
N ILE A 71 7.89 2.58 -1.83
CA ILE A 71 6.78 2.22 -0.96
C ILE A 71 5.83 3.41 -0.89
N PHE A 72 4.57 3.19 -1.26
CA PHE A 72 3.49 4.16 -1.05
C PHE A 72 2.92 3.96 0.35
N ILE A 73 3.01 4.99 1.18
CA ILE A 73 2.52 4.96 2.56
C ILE A 73 1.31 5.88 2.66
N VAL A 74 0.16 5.28 2.98
CA VAL A 74 -1.09 5.97 3.30
C VAL A 74 -1.34 5.83 4.79
N THR A 75 -1.65 6.92 5.46
CA THR A 75 -2.03 6.91 6.88
C THR A 75 -3.42 7.50 7.01
N LEU A 76 -4.32 6.71 7.60
CA LEU A 76 -5.69 7.11 7.93
C LEU A 76 -5.77 7.37 9.44
N ASP A 77 -5.74 8.63 9.84
CA ASP A 77 -5.97 9.04 11.23
C ASP A 77 -7.46 9.31 11.44
N LYS A 78 -8.17 8.32 12.01
CA LYS A 78 -9.58 8.41 12.39
C LYS A 78 -9.78 8.82 13.85
N SER A 79 -8.72 9.16 14.59
CA SER A 79 -8.80 9.45 16.04
C SER A 79 -9.29 10.86 16.36
N ALA A 80 -9.14 11.80 15.42
CA ALA A 80 -9.56 13.18 15.56
C ALA A 80 -11.05 13.38 15.22
N ALA A 81 -11.62 14.50 15.69
CA ALA A 81 -12.98 14.92 15.31
C ALA A 81 -13.16 15.09 13.79
N THR A 82 -12.06 15.40 13.09
CA THR A 82 -11.99 15.41 11.64
C THR A 82 -10.97 14.37 11.20
N PRO A 83 -11.39 13.24 10.60
CA PRO A 83 -10.48 12.25 10.07
C PRO A 83 -9.50 12.86 9.06
N LYS A 84 -8.25 12.39 9.07
CA LYS A 84 -7.18 12.90 8.21
C LYS A 84 -6.53 11.76 7.44
N VAL A 85 -6.33 11.95 6.14
CA VAL A 85 -5.48 11.10 5.32
C VAL A 85 -4.17 11.81 4.98
N THR A 86 -3.05 11.09 5.05
CA THR A 86 -1.76 11.55 4.54
C THR A 86 -1.16 10.52 3.61
N PHE A 87 -0.46 11.01 2.58
CA PHE A 87 0.28 10.21 1.63
C PHE A 87 1.75 10.63 1.63
N LYS A 88 2.65 9.64 1.59
CA LYS A 88 4.08 9.84 1.32
C LYS A 88 4.63 8.66 0.55
N ILE A 89 5.78 8.89 -0.08
CA ILE A 89 6.55 7.87 -0.78
C ILE A 89 7.87 7.69 -0.03
N GLU A 90 8.24 6.44 0.26
CA GLU A 90 9.54 6.06 0.78
C GLU A 90 10.22 5.06 -0.17
N GLN A 91 11.47 4.70 0.11
CA GLN A 91 12.23 3.70 -0.65
C GLN A 91 12.72 2.60 0.28
N GLU A 92 12.71 1.35 -0.20
CA GLU A 92 13.33 0.22 0.48
C GLU A 92 14.85 0.33 0.50
N ASN A 93 15.44 1.09 -0.44
CA ASN A 93 16.87 1.23 -0.66
C ASN A 93 17.54 -0.12 -1.01
N LEU A 94 16.83 -0.95 -1.77
CA LEU A 94 17.30 -2.24 -2.28
C LEU A 94 17.85 -2.15 -3.71
N ASN A 95 17.69 -1.00 -4.37
CA ASN A 95 18.34 -0.74 -5.63
C ASN A 95 19.89 -0.78 -5.50
N GLY A 96 20.54 -1.59 -6.34
CA GLY A 96 22.02 -1.63 -6.42
C GLY A 96 22.73 -2.26 -5.21
N VAL A 97 21.99 -2.94 -4.33
CA VAL A 97 22.60 -3.73 -3.24
C VAL A 97 23.33 -4.95 -3.79
N SER A 98 24.27 -5.50 -3.00
CA SER A 98 25.02 -6.69 -3.40
C SER A 98 24.09 -7.88 -3.60
N ASP A 99 24.33 -8.64 -4.67
CA ASP A 99 23.74 -9.94 -4.94
C ASP A 99 24.35 -11.06 -4.06
N THR A 100 25.41 -10.74 -3.31
CA THR A 100 26.09 -11.69 -2.42
C THR A 100 25.46 -11.67 -1.04
N CYS A 101 24.84 -12.79 -0.66
CA CYS A 101 24.28 -12.94 0.68
C CYS A 101 25.39 -12.94 1.76
N PRO A 102 25.32 -12.05 2.77
CA PRO A 102 26.25 -12.10 3.89
C PRO A 102 26.00 -13.40 4.68
N ASN A 103 27.07 -14.17 4.88
CA ASN A 103 27.08 -15.46 5.59
C ASN A 103 26.40 -16.64 4.86
N ALA A 104 26.42 -16.68 3.53
CA ALA A 104 26.17 -17.92 2.80
C ALA A 104 27.34 -18.90 3.03
N SER A 105 27.27 -19.67 4.12
CA SER A 105 28.15 -20.79 4.44
C SER A 105 27.34 -22.06 4.60
#